data_AF-A0A7W9BEB4-F1
#
_entry.id   AF-A0A7W9BEB4-F1
#
_cell.length_a   1.000
_cell.length_b   1.000
_cell.length_c   1.000
_cell.angle_alpha   90.00
_cell.angle_beta   90.00
_cell.angle_gamma   90.00
#
_symmetry.space_group_name_H-M   'P 1'
#
loop_
_entity.id
_entity.type
_entity.pdbx_description
1 polymer ?
#
loop_
_entity_poly.entity_id
_entity_poly.type
_entity_poly.pdbx_seq_one_letter_code
_entity_poly.pdbx_strand_id
1 'polypeptide(L)'
;MRWFAANAPIRLKMLIAFGSLSALLVLTAISAVVAPDSTAYVAAAASVAAILMSAWYREAICRPYVGTVLRMEALAAGDLTSPIAHTDFEDCVGRMTKAMFTFRATAQAQIAQNAEAEKHAEIVRGMTANLKCLAECDLTAGCCQSNANASPQDAVRLTGVAA
;
A
#
# COMPACT_ATOMS: atom_id res chain seq x y z
N MET A 1 -13.96 8.84 -20.98
CA MET A 1 -14.06 7.80 -19.93
C MET A 1 -13.08 7.98 -18.76
N ARG A 2 -11.84 8.45 -18.96
CA ARG A 2 -10.88 8.70 -17.84
C ARG A 2 -11.41 9.62 -16.74
N TRP A 3 -12.18 10.67 -17.09
CA TRP A 3 -12.77 11.57 -16.10
C TRP A 3 -13.74 10.87 -15.13
N PHE A 4 -14.59 9.97 -15.65
CA PHE A 4 -15.49 9.19 -14.80
C PHE A 4 -14.71 8.26 -13.88
N ALA A 5 -13.68 7.58 -14.40
CA ALA A 5 -12.86 6.67 -13.59
C ALA A 5 -12.02 7.41 -12.53
N ALA A 6 -11.36 8.51 -12.88
CA ALA A 6 -10.31 9.13 -12.06
C ALA A 6 -10.79 10.31 -11.20
N ASN A 7 -11.81 11.08 -11.62
CA ASN A 7 -12.13 12.37 -10.99
C ASN A 7 -13.54 12.43 -10.39
N ALA A 8 -14.49 11.65 -10.91
CA ALA A 8 -15.87 11.73 -10.44
C ALA A 8 -16.04 11.22 -9.00
N PRO A 9 -16.77 11.94 -8.12
CA PRO A 9 -16.99 11.50 -6.75
C PRO A 9 -17.82 10.20 -6.70
N ILE A 10 -17.53 9.35 -5.71
CA ILE A 10 -18.16 8.02 -5.61
C ILE A 10 -19.69 8.07 -5.57
N ARG A 11 -20.27 9.10 -4.94
CA ARG A 11 -21.73 9.31 -4.89
C ARG A 11 -22.32 9.55 -6.28
N LEU A 12 -21.64 10.31 -7.12
CA LEU A 12 -22.07 10.56 -8.50
C LEU A 12 -21.93 9.31 -9.36
N LYS A 13 -20.85 8.52 -9.17
CA LYS A 13 -20.65 7.23 -9.85
C LYS A 13 -21.81 6.26 -9.57
N MET A 14 -22.20 6.14 -8.30
CA MET A 14 -23.32 5.28 -7.90
C MET A 14 -24.66 5.81 -8.41
N LEU A 15 -24.88 7.12 -8.33
CA LEU A 15 -26.10 7.73 -8.87
C LEU A 15 -26.25 7.48 -10.37
N ILE A 16 -25.17 7.61 -11.15
CA ILE A 16 -25.18 7.34 -12.59
C ILE A 16 -25.39 5.84 -12.84
N ALA A 17 -24.70 4.96 -12.12
CA ALA A 17 -24.84 3.51 -12.29
C ALA A 17 -26.27 3.03 -12.02
N PHE A 18 -26.80 3.28 -10.82
CA PHE A 18 -28.15 2.89 -10.45
C PHE A 18 -29.21 3.66 -11.23
N GLY A 19 -29.04 4.97 -11.41
CA GLY A 19 -29.98 5.80 -12.14
C GLY A 19 -30.13 5.36 -13.60
N SER A 20 -29.04 4.96 -14.25
CA SER A 20 -29.09 4.47 -15.63
C SER A 20 -29.78 3.10 -15.76
N LEU A 21 -29.57 2.18 -14.81
CA LEU A 21 -30.28 0.90 -14.75
C LEU A 21 -31.77 1.10 -14.46
N SER A 22 -32.11 1.98 -13.51
CA SER A 22 -33.50 2.35 -13.22
C SER A 22 -34.17 3.03 -14.42
N ALA A 23 -33.45 3.87 -15.16
CA ALA A 23 -33.97 4.49 -16.38
C ALA A 23 -34.31 3.47 -17.46
N LEU A 24 -33.47 2.44 -17.66
CA LEU A 24 -33.75 1.34 -18.59
C LEU A 24 -35.00 0.56 -18.17
N LEU A 25 -35.17 0.28 -16.87
CA LEU A 25 -36.37 -0.37 -16.35
C LEU A 25 -37.63 0.47 -16.63
N VAL A 26 -37.59 1.78 -16.34
CA VAL A 26 -38.71 2.69 -16.62
C VAL A 26 -39.00 2.74 -18.11
N LEU A 27 -37.98 2.79 -18.97
CA LEU A 27 -38.15 2.79 -20.41
C LEU A 27 -38.86 1.52 -20.91
N THR A 28 -38.47 0.35 -20.40
CA THR A 28 -39.16 -0.90 -20.74
C THR A 28 -40.62 -0.91 -20.27
N ALA A 29 -40.91 -0.38 -19.08
CA ALA A 29 -42.27 -0.28 -18.56
C ALA A 29 -43.15 0.68 -19.39
N ILE A 30 -42.61 1.82 -19.82
CA ILE A 30 -43.31 2.78 -20.70
C ILE A 30 -43.60 2.13 -22.06
N SER A 31 -42.65 1.39 -22.62
CA SER A 31 -42.85 0.71 -23.91
C SER A 31 -44.01 -0.28 -23.88
N ALA A 32 -44.22 -0.97 -22.75
CA ALA A 32 -45.33 -1.90 -22.55
C ALA A 32 -46.71 -1.23 -22.61
N VAL A 33 -46.81 0.04 -22.20
CA VAL A 33 -48.08 0.79 -22.20
C VAL A 33 -48.33 1.47 -23.55
N VAL A 34 -47.28 2.00 -24.18
CA VAL A 34 -47.41 2.82 -25.41
C VAL A 34 -47.42 1.98 -26.69
N ALA A 35 -46.61 0.92 -26.75
CA ALA A 35 -46.41 0.13 -27.97
C ALA A 35 -46.19 -1.36 -27.63
N PRO A 36 -47.24 -2.09 -27.21
CA PRO A 36 -47.13 -3.46 -26.71
C PRO A 36 -46.47 -4.42 -27.69
N ASP A 37 -46.75 -4.30 -28.99
CA ASP A 37 -46.19 -5.18 -30.04
C ASP A 37 -44.65 -5.07 -30.16
N SER A 38 -44.07 -3.93 -29.79
CA SER A 38 -42.63 -3.68 -29.85
C SER A 38 -41.89 -3.98 -28.55
N THR A 39 -42.62 -4.25 -27.46
CA THR A 39 -42.09 -4.32 -26.09
C THR A 39 -41.03 -5.42 -25.93
N ALA A 40 -41.20 -6.56 -26.61
CA ALA A 40 -40.22 -7.64 -26.56
C ALA A 40 -38.84 -7.22 -27.10
N TYR A 41 -38.81 -6.47 -28.20
CA TYR A 41 -37.56 -5.98 -28.78
C TYR A 41 -36.92 -4.89 -27.90
N VAL A 42 -37.72 -3.99 -27.32
CA VAL A 42 -37.24 -2.95 -26.40
C VAL A 42 -36.66 -3.58 -25.13
N ALA A 43 -37.35 -4.57 -24.55
CA ALA A 43 -36.89 -5.29 -23.37
C ALA A 43 -35.59 -6.06 -23.63
N ALA A 44 -35.47 -6.72 -24.78
CA ALA A 44 -34.25 -7.40 -25.19
C ALA A 44 -33.07 -6.41 -25.34
N ALA A 45 -33.30 -5.30 -26.06
CA ALA A 45 -32.28 -4.26 -26.25
C ALA A 45 -31.85 -3.61 -24.92
N ALA A 46 -32.80 -3.28 -24.04
CA ALA A 46 -32.52 -2.71 -22.73
C ALA A 46 -31.73 -3.69 -21.82
N SER A 47 -32.03 -4.99 -21.90
CA SER A 47 -31.31 -6.02 -21.15
C SER A 47 -29.86 -6.15 -21.61
N VAL A 48 -29.62 -6.15 -22.93
CA VAL A 48 -28.26 -6.18 -23.49
C VAL A 48 -27.49 -4.92 -23.08
N ALA A 49 -28.11 -3.75 -23.17
CA ALA A 49 -27.50 -2.49 -22.73
C ALA A 49 -27.15 -2.50 -21.23
N ALA A 50 -28.05 -3.00 -20.39
CA ALA A 50 -27.84 -3.13 -18.94
C ALA A 50 -26.66 -4.07 -18.61
N ILE A 51 -26.52 -5.18 -19.32
CA ILE A 51 -25.40 -6.12 -19.15
C ILE A 51 -24.07 -5.45 -19.50
N LEU A 52 -24.00 -4.78 -20.67
CA LEU A 52 -22.79 -4.10 -21.11
C LEU A 52 -22.39 -2.97 -20.15
N MET A 53 -23.36 -2.16 -19.72
CA MET A 53 -23.11 -1.09 -18.75
C MET A 53 -22.67 -1.62 -17.40
N SER A 54 -23.27 -2.71 -16.92
CA SER A 54 -22.88 -3.34 -15.64
C SER A 54 -21.45 -3.88 -15.70
N ALA A 55 -21.06 -4.52 -16.79
CA ALA A 55 -19.68 -4.97 -17.00
C ALA A 55 -18.70 -3.79 -16.99
N TRP A 56 -19.07 -2.68 -17.64
CA TRP A 56 -18.26 -1.47 -17.65
C TRP A 56 -18.13 -0.81 -16.27
N TYR A 57 -19.22 -0.70 -15.51
CA TYR A 57 -19.19 -0.16 -14.15
C TYR A 57 -18.35 -1.01 -13.20
N ARG A 58 -18.46 -2.34 -13.31
CA ARG A 58 -17.63 -3.28 -12.53
C ARG A 58 -16.14 -3.03 -12.80
N GLU A 59 -15.78 -2.87 -14.07
CA GLU A 59 -14.40 -2.62 -14.47
C GLU A 59 -13.90 -1.26 -13.96
N ALA A 60 -14.69 -0.21 -14.13
CA ALA A 60 -14.32 1.15 -13.80
C ALA A 60 -14.29 1.45 -12.29
N ILE A 61 -15.09 0.74 -11.48
CA ILE A 61 -15.23 1.01 -10.04
C ILE A 61 -14.56 -0.09 -9.20
N CYS A 62 -14.88 -1.37 -9.44
CA CYS A 62 -14.46 -2.44 -8.54
C CYS A 62 -12.99 -2.78 -8.68
N ARG A 63 -12.41 -2.78 -9.90
CA ARG A 63 -10.99 -3.09 -10.09
C ARG A 63 -10.05 -2.15 -9.33
N PRO A 64 -10.15 -0.81 -9.45
CA PRO A 64 -9.26 0.08 -8.70
C PRO A 64 -9.47 -0.05 -7.19
N TYR A 65 -10.71 -0.29 -6.73
CA TYR A 65 -10.99 -0.52 -5.31
C TYR A 65 -10.27 -1.75 -4.76
N VAL A 66 -10.42 -2.91 -5.39
CA VAL A 66 -9.76 -4.15 -4.96
C VAL A 66 -8.24 -4.00 -5.05
N GLY A 67 -7.73 -3.35 -6.11
CA GLY A 67 -6.31 -3.06 -6.24
C GLY A 67 -5.75 -2.27 -5.05
N THR A 68 -6.48 -1.27 -4.55
CA THR A 68 -6.04 -0.53 -3.35
C THR A 68 -6.08 -1.36 -2.07
N VAL A 69 -7.07 -2.23 -1.89
CA VAL A 69 -7.14 -3.11 -0.70
C VAL A 69 -5.96 -4.07 -0.68
N LEU A 70 -5.70 -4.77 -1.79
CA LEU A 70 -4.57 -5.68 -1.91
C LEU A 70 -3.24 -4.97 -1.66
N ARG A 71 -3.12 -3.70 -2.10
CA ARG A 71 -1.92 -2.90 -1.82
C ARG A 71 -1.79 -2.57 -0.32
N MET A 72 -2.88 -2.27 0.37
CA MET A 72 -2.85 -2.05 1.82
C MET A 72 -2.49 -3.31 2.59
N GLU A 73 -3.01 -4.46 2.19
CA GLU A 73 -2.67 -5.77 2.77
C GLU A 73 -1.18 -6.08 2.59
N ALA A 74 -0.64 -5.83 1.40
CA ALA A 74 0.79 -5.99 1.15
C ALA A 74 1.64 -5.00 1.99
N LEU A 75 1.19 -3.77 2.16
CA LEU A 75 1.86 -2.79 3.03
C LEU A 75 1.86 -3.26 4.50
N ALA A 76 0.75 -3.80 4.98
CA ALA A 76 0.63 -4.37 6.32
C ALA A 76 1.51 -5.62 6.50
N ALA A 77 1.72 -6.41 5.44
CA ALA A 77 2.64 -7.53 5.41
C ALA A 77 4.13 -7.12 5.32
N GLY A 78 4.43 -5.81 5.27
CA GLY A 78 5.79 -5.28 5.26
C GLY A 78 6.37 -5.02 3.86
N ASP A 79 5.60 -5.15 2.78
CA ASP A 79 6.05 -4.76 1.45
C ASP A 79 5.98 -3.23 1.28
N LEU A 80 7.08 -2.57 1.59
CA LEU A 80 7.24 -1.12 1.46
C LEU A 80 7.83 -0.69 0.11
N THR A 81 8.08 -1.63 -0.82
CA THR A 81 8.81 -1.34 -2.06
C THR A 81 7.91 -1.27 -3.28
N SER A 82 6.87 -2.12 -3.34
CA SER A 82 6.01 -2.17 -4.51
C SER A 82 5.28 -0.83 -4.73
N PRO A 83 5.07 -0.44 -6.00
CA PRO A 83 4.44 0.82 -6.34
C PRO A 83 2.98 0.85 -5.89
N ILE A 84 2.53 2.02 -5.45
CA ILE A 84 1.12 2.27 -5.16
C ILE A 84 0.49 2.77 -6.47
N ALA A 85 -0.50 2.05 -6.99
CA ALA A 85 -1.21 2.42 -8.22
C ALA A 85 -2.25 3.53 -7.98
N HIS A 86 -2.79 4.11 -9.06
CA HIS A 86 -3.93 5.06 -9.01
C HIS A 86 -3.68 6.32 -8.16
N THR A 87 -2.45 6.82 -8.17
CA THR A 87 -2.03 8.02 -7.41
C THR A 87 -2.45 9.32 -8.08
N ASP A 88 -2.70 9.24 -9.38
CA ASP A 88 -3.18 10.29 -10.28
C ASP A 88 -4.71 10.52 -10.17
N PHE A 89 -5.42 9.68 -9.42
CA PHE A 89 -6.86 9.83 -9.23
C PHE A 89 -7.15 10.97 -8.24
N GLU A 90 -8.25 11.70 -8.48
CA GLU A 90 -8.74 12.77 -7.61
C GLU A 90 -9.95 12.33 -6.77
N ASP A 91 -10.50 11.15 -7.07
CA ASP A 91 -11.62 10.58 -6.36
C ASP A 91 -11.24 9.96 -4.99
N CYS A 92 -12.17 9.23 -4.37
CA CYS A 92 -11.93 8.57 -3.09
C CYS A 92 -10.76 7.58 -3.13
N VAL A 93 -10.57 6.87 -4.24
CA VAL A 93 -9.48 5.90 -4.40
C VAL A 93 -8.14 6.64 -4.43
N GLY A 94 -8.06 7.73 -5.19
CA GLY A 94 -6.86 8.58 -5.25
C GLY A 94 -6.49 9.21 -3.92
N ARG A 95 -7.47 9.63 -3.11
CA ARG A 95 -7.21 10.11 -1.75
C ARG A 95 -6.71 9.00 -0.82
N MET A 96 -7.23 7.78 -0.96
CA MET A 96 -6.76 6.63 -0.18
C MET A 96 -5.32 6.26 -0.55
N THR A 97 -4.98 6.20 -1.83
CA THR A 97 -3.62 5.87 -2.30
C THR A 97 -2.61 6.94 -1.90
N LYS A 98 -3.01 8.22 -1.86
CA LYS A 98 -2.17 9.28 -1.27
C LYS A 98 -1.89 9.07 0.21
N ALA A 99 -2.91 8.72 1.00
CA ALA A 99 -2.73 8.42 2.43
C ALA A 99 -1.83 7.19 2.68
N MET A 100 -1.85 6.20 1.79
CA MET A 100 -0.96 5.03 1.88
C MET A 100 0.52 5.40 1.81
N PHE A 101 0.91 6.48 1.11
CA PHE A 101 2.29 6.95 1.13
C PHE A 101 2.75 7.37 2.52
N THR A 102 1.86 8.01 3.29
CA THR A 102 2.14 8.37 4.69
C THR A 102 2.33 7.13 5.53
N PHE A 103 1.46 6.12 5.42
CA PHE A 103 1.62 4.86 6.16
C PHE A 103 2.93 4.14 5.81
N ARG A 104 3.30 4.11 4.53
CA ARG A 104 4.57 3.55 4.08
C ARG A 104 5.77 4.31 4.65
N ALA A 105 5.74 5.64 4.62
CA ALA A 105 6.80 6.46 5.18
C ALA A 105 6.94 6.26 6.70
N THR A 106 5.84 6.20 7.43
CA THR A 106 5.84 5.90 8.87
C THR A 106 6.40 4.52 9.16
N ALA A 107 6.03 3.49 8.38
CA ALA A 107 6.56 2.14 8.55
C ALA A 107 8.09 2.10 8.31
N GLN A 108 8.58 2.79 7.27
CA GLN A 108 10.02 2.91 7.01
C GLN A 108 10.75 3.63 8.14
N ALA A 109 10.19 4.73 8.65
CA ALA A 109 10.76 5.46 9.77
C ALA A 109 10.81 4.61 11.04
N GLN A 110 9.77 3.83 11.32
CA GLN A 110 9.74 2.92 12.48
C GLN A 110 10.84 1.85 12.39
N ILE A 111 11.06 1.26 11.20
CA ILE A 111 12.13 0.28 10.99
C ILE A 111 13.50 0.91 11.26
N ALA A 112 13.73 2.13 10.75
CA ALA A 112 14.98 2.85 10.97
C ALA A 112 15.21 3.15 12.47
N GLN A 113 14.17 3.63 13.18
CA GLN A 113 14.25 3.91 14.61
C GLN A 113 14.49 2.66 15.45
N ASN A 114 13.87 1.53 15.10
CA ASN A 114 14.12 0.27 15.80
C ASN A 114 15.59 -0.18 15.62
N ALA A 115 16.14 -0.05 14.41
CA ALA A 115 17.54 -0.38 14.15
C ALA A 115 18.51 0.55 14.92
N GLU A 116 18.17 1.83 15.08
CA GLU A 116 18.94 2.74 15.93
C GLU A 116 18.83 2.37 17.41
N ALA A 117 17.62 2.04 17.89
CA ALA A 117 17.40 1.62 19.26
C ALA A 117 18.19 0.35 19.63
N GLU A 118 18.28 -0.62 18.71
CA GLU A 118 19.11 -1.83 18.89
C GLU A 118 20.60 -1.47 19.05
N LYS A 119 21.13 -0.57 18.22
CA LYS A 119 22.51 -0.08 18.36
C LYS A 119 22.74 0.62 19.70
N HIS A 120 21.80 1.45 20.13
CA HIS A 120 21.88 2.11 21.43
C HIS A 120 21.86 1.09 22.58
N ALA A 121 21.01 0.07 22.50
CA ALA A 121 20.96 -1.01 23.48
C ALA A 121 22.28 -1.80 23.54
N GLU A 122 22.93 -2.05 22.39
CA GLU A 122 24.24 -2.69 22.32
C GLU A 122 25.32 -1.85 23.00
N ILE A 123 25.37 -0.55 22.73
CA ILE A 123 26.32 0.39 23.37
C ILE A 123 26.12 0.40 24.89
N VAL A 124 24.88 0.49 25.37
CA VAL A 124 24.57 0.48 26.82
C VAL A 124 24.93 -0.86 27.45
N ARG A 125 24.72 -1.98 26.75
CA ARG A 125 25.17 -3.31 27.20
C ARG A 125 26.68 -3.38 27.32
N GLY A 126 27.41 -2.91 26.32
CA GLY A 126 28.86 -2.83 26.35
C GLY A 126 29.36 -1.99 27.52
N MET A 127 28.77 -0.81 27.75
CA MET A 127 29.12 0.05 28.88
C MET A 127 28.86 -0.62 30.23
N THR A 128 27.71 -1.26 30.40
CA THR A 128 27.37 -2.00 31.62
C THR A 128 28.34 -3.15 31.89
N ALA A 129 28.74 -3.90 30.86
CA ALA A 129 29.69 -5.00 30.98
C ALA A 129 31.06 -4.51 31.45
N ASN A 130 31.57 -3.42 30.86
CA ASN A 130 32.83 -2.81 31.27
C ASN A 130 32.78 -2.29 32.72
N LEU A 131 31.69 -1.62 33.11
CA LEU A 131 31.51 -1.15 34.49
C LEU A 131 31.47 -2.31 35.51
N LYS A 132 30.95 -3.48 35.12
CA LYS A 132 30.96 -4.68 35.96
C LYS A 132 32.37 -5.21 36.19
N CYS A 133 33.20 -5.30 35.14
CA CYS A 133 34.61 -5.70 35.26
C CYS A 133 35.39 -4.74 36.18
N LEU A 134 35.14 -3.43 36.06
CA LEU A 134 35.73 -2.43 36.95
C LEU A 134 35.30 -2.62 38.41
N ALA A 135 34.03 -2.94 38.66
CA ALA A 135 33.52 -3.21 40.01
C ALA A 135 34.12 -4.48 40.64
N GLU A 136 34.55 -5.43 39.82
CA GLU A 136 35.26 -6.65 40.24
C GLU A 136 36.78 -6.41 40.42
N CYS A 137 37.24 -5.15 40.33
CA CYS A 137 38.64 -4.72 40.43
C CYS A 137 39.59 -5.36 39.39
N ASP A 138 39.05 -5.91 38.31
CA ASP A 138 39.87 -6.41 37.20
C ASP A 138 40.20 -5.25 36.24
N LEU A 139 41.33 -4.60 36.50
CA LEU A 139 41.92 -3.56 35.66
C LEU A 139 42.77 -4.15 34.51
N THR A 140 42.89 -5.48 34.44
CA THR A 140 43.67 -6.20 33.41
C THR A 140 42.81 -6.78 32.30
N ALA A 141 41.48 -6.82 32.49
CA ALA A 141 40.51 -7.05 31.43
C ALA A 141 40.68 -5.99 30.34
N GLY A 142 41.48 -6.31 29.32
CA GLY A 142 41.81 -5.37 28.26
C GLY A 142 40.54 -4.86 27.58
N CYS A 143 40.60 -3.61 27.09
CA CYS A 143 39.63 -2.97 26.20
C CYS A 143 39.40 -3.72 24.85
N CYS A 144 39.55 -5.05 24.78
CA CYS A 144 39.74 -5.83 23.56
C CYS A 144 38.68 -6.91 23.28
N GLN A 145 37.50 -6.88 23.88
CA GLN A 145 36.38 -7.69 23.35
C GLN A 145 35.28 -6.85 22.70
N SER A 146 35.66 -5.69 22.13
CA SER A 146 34.84 -4.95 21.18
C SER A 146 35.01 -5.41 19.72
N ASN A 147 35.93 -6.35 19.42
CA ASN A 147 36.18 -6.76 18.04
C ASN A 147 36.41 -8.27 17.87
N ALA A 148 35.49 -9.11 18.34
CA ALA A 148 35.51 -10.54 18.04
C ALA A 148 34.70 -10.90 16.77
N ASN A 149 34.34 -9.92 15.92
CA ASN A 149 33.64 -10.18 14.65
C ASN A 149 34.16 -9.36 13.44
N ALA A 150 35.38 -8.80 13.50
CA ALA A 150 36.04 -8.33 12.29
C ALA A 150 36.43 -9.52 11.42
N SER A 151 35.94 -9.51 10.18
CA SER A 151 36.23 -10.51 9.18
C SER A 151 37.75 -10.66 8.92
N PRO A 152 38.22 -11.79 8.37
CA PRO A 152 39.64 -12.12 8.25
C PRO A 152 40.52 -11.18 7.39
N GLN A 153 39.97 -10.11 6.82
CA GLN A 153 40.66 -9.25 5.85
C GLN A 153 41.54 -8.15 6.47
N ASP A 154 41.36 -7.82 7.75
CA ASP A 154 42.07 -6.70 8.39
C ASP A 154 43.46 -7.06 8.95
N ALA A 155 43.80 -8.36 9.02
CA ALA A 155 45.05 -8.84 9.61
C ALA A 155 46.31 -8.57 8.77
N VAL A 156 46.17 -8.14 7.51
CA VAL A 156 47.31 -7.98 6.57
C VAL A 156 47.91 -6.56 6.60
N ARG A 157 47.24 -5.56 7.18
CA ARG A 157 47.69 -4.16 7.10
C ARG A 157 48.69 -3.69 8.17
N LEU A 158 48.99 -4.48 9.19
CA LEU A 158 49.76 -4.01 10.36
C LEU A 158 51.19 -4.56 10.49
N THR A 159 51.68 -5.38 9.56
CA THR A 159 53.05 -5.95 9.62
C THR A 159 54.07 -5.30 8.70
N GLY A 160 53.74 -4.19 8.03
CA GLY A 160 54.68 -3.52 7.12
C GLY A 160 54.80 -2.02 7.39
N VAL A 161 55.91 -1.62 8.00
CA VAL A 161 56.77 -0.44 7.70
C VAL A 161 57.42 0.05 8.99
N ALA A 162 58.59 -0.54 9.29
CA ALA A 162 59.66 0.09 10.06
C ALA A 162 61.00 -0.51 9.57
N ALA A 163 61.59 0.15 8.57
CA ALA A 163 63.00 0.09 8.23
C ALA A 163 63.38 1.47 7.68
#